data_AF-A0A6L8U6S4-F1
#
_entry.id   AF-A0A6L8U6S4-F1
#
_cell.length_a   1.000
_cell.length_b   1.000
_cell.length_c   1.000
_cell.angle_alpha   90.00
_cell.angle_beta   90.00
_cell.angle_gamma   90.00
#
_symmetry.space_group_name_H-M   'P 1'
#
loop_
_entity.id
_entity.type
_entity.pdbx_description
1 polymer ?
#
loop_
_entity_poly.entity_id
_entity_poly.type
_entity_poly.pdbx_seq_one_letter_code
_entity_poly.pdbx_strand_id
1 'polypeptide(L)'
;MIEIILIMAAGIAVGYAIRGRKRLVKVVDRLTMYSICLLLFLLGVAIGVNELIVKNMHILGLRAFVLSLGGVMGSVFLSWIAYNLWFKPKSTKNEE
;
A
#
# COMPACT_ATOMS: atom_id res chain seq x y z
N MET A 1 -20.30 -0.35 1.87
CA MET A 1 -19.34 -0.09 0.78
C MET A 1 -19.44 1.33 0.26
N ILE A 2 -20.62 1.78 -0.18
CA ILE A 2 -20.84 3.18 -0.58
C ILE A 2 -20.45 4.17 0.52
N GLU A 3 -20.78 3.88 1.79
CA GLU A 3 -20.39 4.74 2.92
C GLU A 3 -18.88 4.89 3.08
N ILE A 4 -18.12 3.82 2.85
CA ILE A 4 -16.66 3.83 2.92
C ILE A 4 -16.09 4.69 1.77
N ILE A 5 -16.69 4.59 0.59
CA ILE A 5 -16.30 5.42 -0.55
C ILE A 5 -16.59 6.91 -0.25
N LEU A 6 -17.75 7.22 0.34
CA LEU A 6 -18.12 8.59 0.71
C LEU A 6 -17.17 9.18 1.75
N ILE A 7 -16.80 8.42 2.80
CA ILE A 7 -15.89 8.92 3.83
C ILE A 7 -14.47 9.10 3.29
N MET A 8 -14.01 8.25 2.37
CA MET A 8 -12.72 8.44 1.68
C MET A 8 -12.75 9.69 0.77
N ALA A 9 -13.82 9.88 0.00
CA ALA A 9 -13.99 11.05 -0.85
C ALA A 9 -14.01 12.35 -0.03
N ALA A 10 -14.74 12.35 1.10
CA ALA A 10 -14.75 13.46 2.04
C ALA A 10 -13.36 13.71 2.64
N GLY A 11 -12.63 12.67 3.03
CA GLY A 11 -11.26 12.79 3.53
C GLY A 11 -10.29 13.43 2.52
N ILE A 12 -10.41 13.06 1.24
CA ILE A 12 -9.63 13.66 0.16
C ILE A 12 -9.99 15.15 -0.02
N ALA A 13 -11.29 15.49 -0.02
CA ALA A 13 -11.74 16.88 -0.13
C ALA A 13 -11.22 17.74 1.02
N VAL A 14 -11.29 17.24 2.25
CA VAL A 14 -10.74 17.90 3.45
C VAL A 14 -9.21 18.04 3.35
N GLY A 15 -8.51 16.99 2.93
CA GLY A 15 -7.06 17.02 2.70
C GLY A 15 -6.66 18.05 1.64
N TYR A 16 -7.46 18.20 0.58
CA TYR A 16 -7.23 19.20 -0.46
C TYR A 16 -7.44 20.64 0.05
N ALA A 17 -8.49 20.88 0.83
CA ALA A 17 -8.75 22.19 1.44
C ALA A 17 -7.64 22.64 2.41
N ILE A 18 -7.03 21.69 3.14
CA ILE A 18 -5.99 21.96 4.15
C ILE A 18 -4.58 22.06 3.53
N ARG A 19 -4.40 21.64 2.26
CA ARG A 19 -3.10 21.60 1.56
C ARG A 19 -2.32 22.92 1.58
N GLY A 20 -3.00 24.07 1.61
CA GLY A 20 -2.36 25.39 1.68
C GLY A 20 -1.66 25.70 3.01
N ARG A 21 -1.99 25.00 4.10
CA ARG A 21 -1.47 25.25 5.45
C ARG A 21 -0.28 24.34 5.76
N LYS A 22 0.93 24.71 5.31
CA LYS A 22 2.18 23.93 5.50
C LYS A 22 2.44 23.47 6.94
N ARG A 23 2.04 24.24 7.97
CA ARG A 23 2.16 23.82 9.39
C ARG A 23 1.27 22.63 9.72
N LEU A 24 0.01 22.63 9.27
CA LEU A 24 -0.94 21.55 9.54
C LEU A 24 -0.51 20.27 8.82
N VAL A 25 -0.07 20.38 7.57
CA VAL A 25 0.46 19.23 6.81
C VAL A 25 1.65 18.59 7.53
N LYS A 26 2.57 19.39 8.08
CA LYS A 26 3.74 18.90 8.82
C LYS A 26 3.39 18.26 10.18
N VAL A 27 2.31 18.71 10.81
CA VAL A 27 1.78 18.09 12.03
C VAL A 27 1.13 16.75 11.71
N VAL A 28 0.28 16.70 10.67
CA VAL A 28 -0.37 15.47 10.20
C VAL A 28 0.66 14.43 9.79
N ASP A 29 1.71 14.82 9.08
CA ASP A 29 2.82 13.94 8.70
C ASP A 29 3.47 13.26 9.92
N ARG A 30 3.84 14.06 10.94
CA ARG A 30 4.38 13.50 12.20
C ARG A 30 3.38 12.62 12.93
N LEU A 31 2.11 13.04 13.03
CA LEU A 31 1.06 12.21 13.64
C LEU A 31 0.87 10.89 12.90
N THR A 32 0.99 10.90 11.57
CA THR A 32 0.84 9.70 10.74
C THR A 32 1.99 8.74 11.03
N MET A 33 3.22 9.23 11.12
CA MET A 33 4.36 8.40 11.50
C MET A 33 4.21 7.80 12.90
N TYR A 34 3.80 8.60 13.90
CA TYR A 34 3.50 8.07 15.24
C TYR A 34 2.36 7.07 15.23
N SER A 35 1.31 7.31 14.43
CA SER A 35 0.16 6.40 14.32
C SER A 35 0.55 5.09 13.67
N ILE A 36 1.35 5.10 12.60
CA ILE A 36 1.86 3.88 11.96
C ILE A 36 2.69 3.08 12.97
N CYS A 37 3.60 3.73 13.69
CA CYS A 37 4.39 3.07 14.72
C CYS A 37 3.52 2.45 15.82
N LEU A 38 2.53 3.21 16.31
CA LEU A 38 1.60 2.74 17.33
C LEU A 38 0.72 1.59 16.81
N LEU A 39 0.19 1.68 15.59
CA LEU A 39 -0.61 0.64 14.97
C LEU A 39 0.20 -0.64 14.73
N LEU A 40 1.45 -0.52 14.26
CA LEU A 40 2.37 -1.66 14.12
C LEU A 40 2.67 -2.31 15.46
N PHE A 41 2.87 -1.52 16.52
CA PHE A 41 3.08 -2.02 17.87
C PHE A 41 1.84 -2.76 18.40
N LEU A 42 0.66 -2.13 18.29
CA LEU A 42 -0.62 -2.75 18.68
C LEU A 42 -0.90 -4.03 17.89
N LEU A 43 -0.61 -4.02 16.59
CA LEU A 43 -0.73 -5.20 15.73
C LEU A 43 0.19 -6.33 16.21
N GLY A 44 1.44 -6.01 16.52
CA GLY A 44 2.39 -6.98 17.07
C GLY A 44 1.91 -7.59 18.39
N VAL A 45 1.39 -6.78 19.31
CA VAL A 45 0.81 -7.26 20.57
C VAL A 45 -0.43 -8.12 20.33
N ALA A 46 -1.34 -7.69 19.45
CA ALA A 46 -2.56 -8.43 19.13
C ALA A 46 -2.27 -9.82 18.53
N ILE A 47 -1.22 -9.92 17.72
CA ILE A 47 -0.75 -11.18 17.14
C ILE A 47 -0.03 -12.03 18.21
N GLY A 48 0.80 -11.42 19.06
CA GLY A 48 1.62 -12.12 20.05
C GLY A 48 0.85 -12.71 21.23
N VAL A 49 -0.27 -12.10 21.63
CA VAL A 49 -1.14 -12.64 22.70
C VAL A 49 -1.98 -13.82 22.21
N ASN A 50 -2.15 -13.98 20.90
CA ASN A 50 -2.95 -15.05 20.34
C ASN A 50 -2.10 -16.33 20.12
N GLU A 51 -2.15 -17.24 21.10
CA GLU A 51 -1.38 -18.50 21.06
C GLU A 51 -1.65 -19.34 19.80
N LEU A 52 -2.87 -19.30 19.24
CA LEU A 52 -3.19 -20.00 17.99
C LEU A 52 -2.39 -19.42 16.82
N ILE A 53 -2.25 -18.10 16.75
CA ILE A 53 -1.48 -17.43 15.70
C ILE A 53 0.01 -17.68 15.91
N VAL A 54 0.52 -17.56 17.14
CA VAL A 54 1.94 -17.78 17.45
C VAL A 54 2.36 -19.23 17.17
N LYS A 55 1.56 -20.22 17.56
CA LYS A 55 1.84 -21.63 17.30
C LYS A 55 1.81 -21.97 15.80
N ASN A 56 0.92 -21.32 15.05
CA ASN A 56 0.83 -21.49 13.60
C ASN A 56 1.64 -20.45 12.81
N MET A 57 2.47 -19.64 13.47
CA MET A 57 3.21 -18.54 12.84
C MET A 57 4.13 -19.04 11.74
N HIS A 58 4.67 -20.25 11.87
CA HIS A 58 5.47 -20.87 10.82
C HIS A 58 4.66 -21.12 9.54
N ILE A 59 3.45 -21.69 9.66
CA ILE A 59 2.56 -21.96 8.52
C ILE A 59 2.01 -20.65 7.95
N LEU A 60 1.55 -19.74 8.80
CA LEU A 60 1.02 -18.43 8.40
C LEU A 60 2.10 -17.57 7.73
N GLY A 61 3.32 -17.59 8.28
CA GLY A 61 4.48 -16.90 7.73
C GLY A 61 4.89 -17.46 6.38
N LEU A 62 4.95 -18.78 6.22
CA LEU A 62 5.25 -19.41 4.93
C LEU A 62 4.18 -19.07 3.87
N ARG A 63 2.89 -19.13 4.24
CA ARG A 63 1.79 -18.74 3.35
C ARG A 63 1.87 -17.26 2.97
N ALA A 64 2.10 -16.39 3.94
CA ALA A 64 2.25 -14.95 3.70
C ALA A 64 3.48 -14.65 2.82
N PHE A 65 4.58 -15.39 3.01
CA PHE A 65 5.78 -15.27 2.19
C PHE A 65 5.52 -15.65 0.74
N VAL A 66 4.91 -16.82 0.50
CA VAL A 66 4.55 -17.26 -0.86
C VAL A 66 3.56 -16.29 -1.51
N LEU A 67 2.55 -15.81 -0.77
CA LEU A 67 1.60 -14.81 -1.27
C LEU A 67 2.27 -13.48 -1.60
N SER A 68 3.17 -13.01 -0.74
CA SER A 68 3.90 -11.75 -0.97
C SER A 68 4.81 -11.88 -2.19
N LEU A 69 5.52 -13.00 -2.31
CA LEU A 69 6.42 -13.24 -3.45
C LEU A 69 5.63 -13.37 -4.76
N GLY A 70 4.56 -14.17 -4.76
CA GLY A 70 3.68 -14.32 -5.92
C GLY A 70 2.99 -13.01 -6.30
N GLY A 71 2.54 -12.23 -5.31
CA GLY A 71 1.94 -10.92 -5.52
C GLY A 71 2.93 -9.92 -6.12
N VAL A 72 4.14 -9.80 -5.56
CA VAL A 72 5.17 -8.91 -6.08
C VAL A 72 5.61 -9.33 -7.49
N MET A 73 5.91 -10.61 -7.70
CA MET A 73 6.28 -11.12 -9.02
C MET A 73 5.17 -10.89 -10.05
N GLY A 74 3.91 -11.14 -9.68
CA GLY A 74 2.75 -10.87 -10.52
C GLY A 74 2.60 -9.38 -10.84
N SER A 75 2.69 -8.49 -9.84
CA SER A 75 2.61 -7.05 -10.03
C SER A 75 3.72 -6.52 -10.93
N VAL A 76 4.96 -6.96 -10.75
CA VAL A 76 6.10 -6.58 -11.61
C VAL A 76 5.90 -7.09 -13.03
N PHE A 77 5.48 -8.35 -13.20
CA PHE A 77 5.23 -8.95 -14.51
C PHE A 77 4.12 -8.23 -15.27
N LEU A 78 2.98 -7.96 -14.63
CA LEU A 78 1.90 -7.19 -15.24
C LEU A 78 2.32 -5.76 -15.54
N SER A 79 3.07 -5.11 -14.65
CA SER A 79 3.58 -3.75 -14.89
C SER A 79 4.53 -3.71 -16.08
N TRP A 80 5.36 -4.75 -16.27
CA TRP A 80 6.25 -4.88 -17.43
C TRP A 80 5.48 -5.11 -18.73
N ILE A 81 4.45 -5.96 -18.71
CA ILE A 81 3.54 -6.17 -19.85
C ILE A 81 2.84 -4.86 -20.21
N ALA A 82 2.25 -4.17 -19.22
CA ALA A 82 1.58 -2.90 -19.41
C ALA A 82 2.52 -1.85 -20.00
N TYR A 83 3.77 -1.78 -19.51
CA TYR A 83 4.80 -0.90 -20.06
C TYR A 83 5.13 -1.25 -21.52
N ASN A 84 5.28 -2.52 -21.87
CA ASN A 84 5.59 -2.92 -23.24
C ASN A 84 4.39 -2.76 -24.21
N LEU A 85 3.14 -2.82 -23.73
CA LEU A 85 1.93 -2.60 -24.54
C LEU A 85 1.62 -1.12 -24.75
N TRP A 86 1.71 -0.30 -23.70
CA TRP A 86 1.34 1.11 -23.77
C TRP A 86 2.50 2.05 -24.09
N PHE A 87 3.72 1.68 -23.69
CA PHE A 87 4.87 2.59 -23.69
C PHE A 87 5.98 2.20 -24.67
N LYS A 88 5.79 1.18 -25.51
CA LYS A 88 6.72 0.88 -26.59
C LYS A 88 6.41 1.79 -27.79
N PRO A 89 7.18 2.87 -28.05
CA PRO A 89 7.08 3.56 -29.32
C PRO A 89 7.42 2.56 -30.43
N LYS A 90 6.58 2.47 -31.46
CA LYS A 90 7.00 1.92 -32.75
C LYS A 90 8.22 2.73 -33.17
N SER A 91 9.41 2.17 -32.99
CA SER A 91 10.57 2.62 -33.75
C SER A 91 10.22 2.41 -35.21
N THR A 92 9.96 3.52 -35.89
CA THR A 92 9.85 3.63 -37.33
C THR A 92 11.12 3.05 -37.93
N LYS A 93 11.09 1.78 -38.31
CA LYS A 93 11.96 1.24 -39.35
C LYS A 93 11.37 1.71 -40.67
N ASN A 94 11.86 2.85 -41.15
CA ASN A 94 11.91 3.28 -42.54
C ASN A 94 12.99 4.36 -42.59
N GLU A 95 13.80 4.35 -43.64
CA GLU A 95 15.11 4.99 -43.82
C GLU A 95 16.23 4.02 -43.35
N GLU A 96 16.91 3.28 -44.22
CA GLU A 96 17.24 3.50 -45.65
C GLU A 96 17.04 2.24 -46.51
#